data_AF-A0A3D0JZ79-F1
#
_entry.id   AF-A0A3D0JZ79-F1
#
_cell.length_a   1.000
_cell.length_b   1.000
_cell.length_c   1.000
_cell.angle_alpha   90.00
_cell.angle_beta   90.00
_cell.angle_gamma   90.00
#
_symmetry.space_group_name_H-M   'P 1'
#
loop_
_entity.id
_entity.type
_entity.pdbx_description
1 polymer ?
#
loop_
_entity_poly.entity_id
_entity_poly.type
_entity_poly.pdbx_seq_one_letter_code
_entity_poly.pdbx_strand_id
1 'polypeptide(L)'
;MNNTMKMCLGTFITATLLLGACAQKARYIETGGTESVVSVGEVDIQDIQMAASGMLESMLETGILKQAPHQPARLVMDRIVNDTSSRFDVGDLLYRMREQLVNSGQAEVVTTWGANAESREAQGIARREAFLSGTTGQDSAEPDFTLTGKITQLKRSAGNVRQTTYTFRLTLTNA
;
A
#
# COMPACT_ATOMS: atom_id res chain seq x y z
N MET A 1 -70.59 -35.64 33.86
CA MET A 1 -70.75 -36.77 32.93
C MET A 1 -69.59 -36.73 31.94
N ASN A 2 -68.87 -37.84 31.87
CA ASN A 2 -67.72 -38.20 31.02
C ASN A 2 -67.82 -37.65 29.57
N ASN A 3 -66.75 -37.44 28.78
CA ASN A 3 -65.58 -38.29 28.61
C ASN A 3 -64.51 -37.59 27.73
N THR A 4 -63.23 -37.83 28.04
CA THR A 4 -62.08 -38.09 27.13
C THR A 4 -61.98 -37.37 25.77
N MET A 5 -60.84 -36.70 25.53
CA MET A 5 -59.75 -37.25 24.68
C MET A 5 -58.63 -36.19 24.51
N LYS A 6 -57.55 -36.36 25.28
CA LYS A 6 -56.24 -35.73 25.00
C LYS A 6 -55.54 -36.58 23.96
N MET A 7 -55.17 -36.04 22.79
CA MET A 7 -54.12 -36.62 21.97
C MET A 7 -53.54 -35.63 20.96
N CYS A 8 -52.25 -35.34 21.17
CA CYS A 8 -51.20 -35.26 20.17
C CYS A 8 -51.13 -34.08 19.16
N LEU A 9 -50.02 -33.34 19.33
CA LEU A 9 -48.97 -33.16 18.32
C LEU A 9 -49.13 -31.97 17.36
N GLY A 10 -48.26 -30.99 17.51
CA GLY A 10 -48.11 -29.90 16.53
C GLY A 10 -47.19 -28.78 16.98
N THR A 11 -46.00 -29.09 17.50
CA THR A 11 -44.95 -28.10 17.75
C THR A 11 -44.45 -27.55 16.39
N PHE A 12 -44.93 -26.39 15.96
CA PHE A 12 -44.34 -25.64 14.85
C PHE A 12 -43.11 -24.88 15.40
N ILE A 13 -41.94 -25.53 15.35
CA ILE A 13 -40.65 -24.84 15.50
C ILE A 13 -40.35 -24.18 14.16
N THR A 14 -40.61 -22.88 14.06
CA THR A 14 -40.14 -22.04 12.94
C THR A 14 -38.63 -21.93 13.05
N ALA A 15 -37.91 -22.78 12.30
CA ALA A 15 -36.48 -22.70 12.14
C ALA A 15 -36.15 -21.49 11.25
N THR A 16 -35.80 -20.37 11.87
CA THR A 16 -35.22 -19.21 11.18
C THR A 16 -33.87 -19.62 10.62
N LEU A 17 -33.80 -19.92 9.32
CA LEU A 17 -32.55 -20.05 8.59
C LEU A 17 -31.83 -18.70 8.60
N LEU A 18 -30.90 -18.54 9.55
CA LEU A 18 -29.84 -17.54 9.46
C LEU A 18 -28.90 -18.00 8.34
N LEU A 19 -29.18 -17.58 7.10
CA LEU A 19 -28.20 -17.59 6.03
C LEU A 19 -27.14 -16.51 6.35
N GLY A 20 -26.24 -16.85 7.26
CA GLY A 20 -24.95 -16.18 7.38
C GLY A 20 -24.12 -16.57 6.16
N ALA A 21 -24.34 -15.89 5.03
CA ALA A 21 -23.41 -15.96 3.91
C ALA A 21 -22.06 -15.47 4.42
N CYS A 22 -21.09 -16.38 4.48
CA CYS A 22 -19.72 -16.12 4.84
C CYS A 22 -19.14 -15.04 3.91
N ALA A 23 -19.24 -13.78 4.31
CA ALA A 23 -18.39 -12.71 3.83
C ALA A 23 -16.97 -13.05 4.31
N GLN A 24 -16.24 -13.78 3.48
CA GLN A 24 -14.88 -14.23 3.78
C GLN A 24 -13.97 -13.00 3.70
N LYS A 25 -13.90 -12.29 4.84
CA LYS A 25 -13.11 -11.09 5.06
C LYS A 25 -11.66 -11.36 4.67
N ALA A 26 -11.05 -10.47 3.89
CA ALA A 26 -9.64 -10.55 3.52
C ALA A 26 -8.80 -10.78 4.78
N ARG A 27 -7.86 -11.74 4.72
CA ARG A 27 -7.02 -12.10 5.85
C ARG A 27 -5.60 -11.66 5.56
N TYR A 28 -5.10 -10.79 6.41
CA TYR A 28 -3.71 -10.36 6.41
C TYR A 28 -2.82 -11.50 6.89
N ILE A 29 -1.76 -11.84 6.13
CA ILE A 29 -0.75 -12.80 6.55
C ILE A 29 0.60 -12.10 6.49
N GLU A 30 1.16 -11.79 7.66
CA GLU A 30 2.54 -11.37 7.77
C GLU A 30 3.45 -12.55 7.45
N THR A 31 4.14 -12.47 6.32
CA THR A 31 5.31 -13.31 6.04
C THR A 31 6.51 -12.38 6.07
N GLY A 32 7.42 -12.63 7.03
CA GLY A 32 8.54 -11.78 7.38
C GLY A 32 9.22 -11.14 6.16
N GLY A 33 9.26 -9.81 6.18
CA GLY A 33 9.95 -8.97 5.18
C GLY A 33 9.11 -8.56 3.97
N THR A 34 7.90 -9.08 3.77
CA THR A 34 7.01 -8.61 2.69
C THR A 34 5.54 -8.74 3.08
N GLU A 35 4.90 -7.59 3.33
CA GLU A 35 3.46 -7.51 3.60
C GLU A 35 2.66 -8.13 2.44
N SER A 36 1.87 -9.16 2.77
CA SER A 36 1.12 -9.95 1.79
C SER A 36 -0.35 -10.00 2.18
N VAL A 37 -1.21 -9.45 1.33
CA VAL A 37 -2.66 -9.47 1.50
C VAL A 37 -3.21 -10.67 0.73
N VAL A 38 -3.87 -11.60 1.44
CA VAL A 38 -4.53 -12.76 0.84
C VAL A 38 -6.04 -12.54 0.84
N SER A 39 -6.63 -12.44 -0.36
CA SER A 39 -8.08 -12.31 -0.53
C SER A 39 -8.66 -13.48 -1.34
N VAL A 40 -9.87 -13.90 -0.95
CA VAL A 40 -10.73 -14.76 -1.76
C VAL A 40 -11.61 -13.82 -2.59
N GLY A 41 -11.03 -13.15 -3.58
CA GLY A 41 -11.73 -12.14 -4.40
C GLY A 41 -10.80 -11.09 -5.01
N GLU A 42 -11.39 -9.98 -5.47
CA GLU A 42 -10.67 -8.75 -5.76
C GLU A 42 -10.18 -8.13 -4.44
N VAL A 43 -8.93 -7.66 -4.41
CA VAL A 43 -8.43 -6.84 -3.29
C VAL A 43 -8.94 -5.42 -3.48
N ASP A 44 -9.42 -4.83 -2.39
CA ASP A 44 -9.77 -3.42 -2.34
C ASP A 44 -8.48 -2.59 -2.28
N ILE A 45 -8.45 -1.47 -3.00
CA ILE A 45 -7.34 -0.50 -2.97
C ILE A 45 -7.07 -0.01 -1.54
N GLN A 46 -8.09 0.01 -0.68
CA GLN A 46 -7.97 0.38 0.73
C GLN A 46 -7.02 -0.53 1.51
N ASP A 47 -7.03 -1.84 1.23
CA ASP A 47 -6.13 -2.79 1.88
C ASP A 47 -4.68 -2.56 1.46
N ILE A 48 -4.45 -2.20 0.18
CA ILE A 48 -3.13 -1.86 -0.35
C ILE A 48 -2.63 -0.56 0.29
N GLN A 49 -3.50 0.44 0.44
CA GLN A 49 -3.16 1.70 1.12
C GLN A 49 -2.78 1.45 2.58
N MET A 50 -3.53 0.60 3.29
CA MET A 50 -3.24 0.26 4.67
C MET A 50 -1.90 -0.47 4.82
N ALA A 51 -1.63 -1.47 3.97
CA ALA A 51 -0.34 -2.18 3.95
C ALA A 51 0.82 -1.21 3.62
N ALA A 52 0.65 -0.35 2.63
CA ALA A 52 1.67 0.65 2.30
C ALA A 52 1.99 1.59 3.46
N SER A 53 0.97 2.05 4.18
CA SER A 53 1.15 2.88 5.38
C SER A 53 1.86 2.13 6.50
N GLY A 54 1.52 0.86 6.76
CA GLY A 54 2.19 0.02 7.75
C GLY A 54 3.66 -0.23 7.43
N MET A 55 3.97 -0.50 6.15
CA MET A 55 5.36 -0.64 5.68
C MET A 55 6.18 0.64 5.84
N LEU A 56 5.59 1.81 5.51
CA LEU A 56 6.26 3.10 5.67
C LEU A 56 6.47 3.45 7.15
N GLU A 57 5.49 3.19 8.00
CA GLU A 57 5.62 3.39 9.44
C GLU A 57 6.73 2.52 10.02
N SER A 58 6.73 1.23 9.70
CA SER A 58 7.80 0.29 10.09
C SER A 58 9.17 0.77 9.62
N MET A 59 9.27 1.30 8.39
CA MET A 59 10.51 1.88 7.86
C MET A 59 10.94 3.12 8.65
N LEU A 60 10.03 4.04 8.94
CA LEU A 60 10.29 5.25 9.72
C LEU A 60 10.72 4.92 11.16
N GLU A 61 10.17 3.86 11.75
CA GLU A 61 10.55 3.37 13.08
C GLU A 61 11.98 2.84 13.13
N THR A 62 12.51 2.28 12.03
CA THR A 62 13.92 1.86 11.97
C THR A 62 14.90 3.02 12.19
N GLY A 63 14.45 4.27 11.98
CA GLY A 63 15.27 5.46 12.09
C GLY A 63 16.31 5.61 10.96
N ILE A 64 16.23 4.81 9.90
CA ILE A 64 17.17 4.87 8.77
C ILE A 64 17.24 6.27 8.14
N LEU A 65 16.12 6.98 8.05
CA LEU A 65 16.07 8.33 7.49
C LEU A 65 16.79 9.37 8.37
N LYS A 66 16.82 9.15 9.70
CA LYS A 66 17.56 10.01 10.64
C LYS A 66 19.08 9.86 10.52
N GLN A 67 19.56 8.92 9.72
CA GLN A 67 20.98 8.70 9.45
C GLN A 67 21.42 9.38 8.14
N ALA A 68 20.49 10.02 7.42
CA ALA A 68 20.82 10.79 6.23
C ALA A 68 21.79 11.94 6.53
N PRO A 69 22.66 12.30 5.56
CA PRO A 69 23.44 13.53 5.58
C PRO A 69 22.57 14.79 5.78
N HIS A 70 21.37 14.84 5.19
CA HIS A 70 20.43 15.95 5.35
C HIS A 70 19.34 15.62 6.36
N GLN A 71 18.86 16.64 7.07
CA GLN A 71 17.76 16.53 8.03
C GLN A 71 16.75 17.67 7.79
N PRO A 72 15.50 17.38 7.40
CA PRO A 72 14.96 16.04 7.08
C PRO A 72 15.67 15.39 5.87
N ALA A 73 15.61 14.06 5.77
CA ALA A 73 16.26 13.32 4.69
C ALA A 73 15.65 13.69 3.34
N ARG A 74 16.47 14.01 2.34
CA ARG A 74 15.99 14.26 0.98
C ARG A 74 15.66 12.93 0.31
N LEU A 75 14.38 12.67 0.09
CA LEU A 75 13.91 11.40 -0.43
C LEU A 75 13.21 11.60 -1.76
N VAL A 76 13.58 10.80 -2.76
CA VAL A 76 12.86 10.74 -4.03
C VAL A 76 11.94 9.53 -4.00
N MET A 77 10.65 9.78 -4.20
CA MET A 77 9.70 8.72 -4.51
C MET A 77 9.73 8.47 -6.01
N ASP A 78 10.38 7.40 -6.43
CA ASP A 78 10.40 7.00 -7.83
C ASP A 78 9.19 6.10 -8.15
N ARG A 79 9.29 5.26 -9.18
CA ARG A 79 8.16 4.54 -9.74
C ARG A 79 7.64 3.45 -8.79
N ILE A 80 6.36 3.56 -8.44
CA ILE A 80 5.58 2.43 -7.92
C ILE A 80 4.90 1.72 -9.09
N VAL A 81 5.26 0.46 -9.31
CA VAL A 81 4.78 -0.32 -10.45
C VAL A 81 3.60 -1.19 -10.04
N ASN A 82 2.43 -0.97 -10.66
CA ASN A 82 1.32 -1.90 -10.59
C ASN A 82 1.50 -3.01 -11.65
N ASP A 83 1.90 -4.19 -11.20
CA ASP A 83 2.03 -5.43 -12.00
C ASP A 83 0.94 -6.42 -11.57
N THR A 84 -0.30 -5.95 -11.63
CA THR A 84 -1.50 -6.74 -11.32
C THR A 84 -2.47 -6.70 -12.49
N SER A 85 -3.44 -7.62 -12.48
CA SER A 85 -4.53 -7.60 -13.46
C SER A 85 -5.56 -6.50 -13.20
N SER A 86 -5.54 -5.88 -12.02
CA SER A 86 -6.42 -4.77 -11.67
C SER A 86 -5.72 -3.44 -11.96
N ARG A 87 -6.32 -2.62 -12.82
CA ARG A 87 -5.76 -1.32 -13.23
C ARG A 87 -6.18 -0.20 -12.28
N PHE A 88 -6.03 -0.40 -10.98
CA PHE A 88 -6.28 0.67 -10.03
C PHE A 88 -5.21 1.76 -10.15
N ASP A 89 -5.62 3.00 -9.87
CA ASP A 89 -4.75 4.16 -9.88
C ASP A 89 -3.81 4.12 -8.68
N VAL A 90 -2.51 4.18 -8.93
CA VAL A 90 -1.46 4.25 -7.90
C VAL A 90 -1.11 5.68 -7.51
N GLY A 91 -1.68 6.68 -8.19
CA GLY A 91 -1.49 8.10 -7.88
C GLY A 91 -1.92 8.43 -6.45
N ASP A 92 -3.13 8.03 -6.06
CA ASP A 92 -3.64 8.25 -4.69
C ASP A 92 -2.78 7.54 -3.63
N LEU A 93 -2.26 6.36 -3.96
CA LEU A 93 -1.33 5.65 -3.08
C LEU A 93 -0.03 6.46 -2.89
N LEU A 94 0.55 6.95 -3.98
CA LEU A 94 1.75 7.80 -3.95
C LEU A 94 1.51 9.08 -3.14
N TYR A 95 0.38 9.76 -3.32
CA TYR A 95 0.04 10.96 -2.55
C TYR A 95 -0.02 10.70 -1.05
N ARG A 96 -0.69 9.63 -0.62
CA ARG A 96 -0.78 9.25 0.80
C ARG A 96 0.57 8.90 1.39
N MET A 97 1.37 8.12 0.67
CA MET A 97 2.72 7.76 1.08
C MET A 97 3.60 9.00 1.25
N ARG A 98 3.52 9.96 0.31
CA ARG A 98 4.24 11.24 0.40
C ARG A 98 3.81 12.03 1.62
N GLU A 99 2.51 12.17 1.83
CA GLU A 99 1.94 12.86 2.99
C GLU A 99 2.45 12.25 4.30
N GLN A 100 2.45 10.92 4.41
CA GLN A 100 2.96 10.23 5.60
C GLN A 100 4.45 10.48 5.84
N LEU A 101 5.28 10.45 4.79
CA LEU A 101 6.71 10.74 4.87
C LEU A 101 6.98 12.18 5.31
N VAL A 102 6.29 13.16 4.71
CA VAL A 102 6.45 14.57 5.07
C VAL A 102 5.92 14.85 6.47
N ASN A 103 4.74 14.32 6.82
CA ASN A 103 4.13 14.49 8.15
C ASN A 103 4.96 13.84 9.27
N SER A 104 5.77 12.83 8.95
CA SER A 104 6.72 12.25 9.93
C SER A 104 7.81 13.23 10.35
N GLY A 105 8.07 14.28 9.56
CA GLY A 105 9.18 15.21 9.76
C GLY A 105 10.57 14.61 9.51
N GLN A 106 10.65 13.35 9.07
CA GLN A 106 11.92 12.66 8.82
C GLN A 106 12.37 12.74 7.36
N ALA A 107 11.47 13.13 6.44
CA ALA A 107 11.75 13.19 5.02
C ALA A 107 11.21 14.46 4.36
N GLU A 108 12.01 15.05 3.48
CA GLU A 108 11.59 16.02 2.48
C GLU A 108 11.52 15.32 1.13
N VAL A 109 10.35 15.32 0.49
CA VAL A 109 10.17 14.61 -0.78
C VAL A 109 10.57 15.50 -1.95
N VAL A 110 11.62 15.09 -2.66
CA VAL A 110 12.15 15.78 -3.84
C VAL A 110 11.42 15.28 -5.09
N THR A 111 10.68 16.16 -5.75
CA THR A 111 9.85 15.82 -6.92
C THR A 111 10.47 16.20 -8.27
N THR A 112 11.60 16.90 -8.24
CA THR A 112 12.29 17.43 -9.43
C THR A 112 13.49 16.57 -9.86
N TRP A 113 13.75 15.46 -9.17
CA TRP A 113 14.91 14.61 -9.38
C TRP A 113 14.71 13.56 -10.47
N GLY A 114 15.81 13.12 -11.10
CA GLY A 114 15.83 11.98 -12.01
C GLY A 114 15.03 12.13 -13.32
N ALA A 115 14.82 11.01 -14.00
CA ALA A 115 14.13 10.97 -15.30
C ALA A 115 12.59 11.06 -15.17
N ASN A 116 12.05 10.77 -13.99
CA ASN A 116 10.62 10.68 -13.69
C ASN A 116 10.16 11.82 -12.76
N ALA A 117 10.69 13.03 -12.93
CA ALA A 117 10.25 14.18 -12.15
C ALA A 117 8.73 14.40 -12.30
N GLU A 118 8.06 14.66 -11.18
CA GLU A 118 6.61 14.83 -11.12
C GLU A 118 6.17 16.12 -11.83
N SER A 119 6.98 17.18 -11.72
CA SER A 119 6.84 18.39 -12.54
C SER A 119 8.10 18.61 -13.36
N ARG A 120 7.95 18.52 -14.69
CA ARG A 120 9.02 18.83 -15.65
C ARG A 120 9.35 20.31 -15.66
N GLU A 121 8.37 21.19 -15.42
CA GLU A 121 8.62 22.62 -15.31
C GLU A 121 9.48 22.94 -14.08
N ALA A 122 9.10 22.43 -12.91
CA ALA A 122 9.86 22.64 -11.68
C ALA A 122 11.28 22.05 -11.78
N GLN A 123 11.41 20.87 -12.41
CA GLN A 123 12.72 20.31 -12.75
C GLN A 123 13.54 21.24 -13.67
N GLY A 124 12.91 21.84 -14.68
CA GLY A 124 13.57 22.78 -15.58
C GLY A 124 14.07 24.03 -14.87
N ILE A 125 13.29 24.56 -13.91
CA ILE A 125 13.68 25.70 -13.07
C ILE A 125 14.87 25.31 -12.18
N ALA A 126 14.78 24.21 -11.44
CA ALA A 126 15.85 23.73 -10.56
C ALA A 126 17.16 23.50 -11.32
N ARG A 127 17.10 22.89 -12.52
CA ARG A 127 18.28 22.70 -13.38
C ARG A 127 18.86 24.03 -13.87
N ARG A 128 18.02 25.01 -14.20
CA ARG A 128 18.46 26.34 -14.62
C ARG A 128 19.16 27.08 -13.47
N GLU A 129 18.59 27.03 -12.27
CA GLU A 129 19.18 27.66 -11.09
C GLU A 129 20.55 27.06 -10.75
N ALA A 130 20.66 25.73 -10.74
CA ALA A 130 21.94 25.04 -10.52
C ALA A 130 23.01 25.44 -11.55
N PHE A 131 22.62 25.56 -12.83
CA PHE A 131 23.51 26.03 -13.89
C PHE A 131 23.98 27.48 -13.66
N LEU A 132 23.07 28.37 -13.26
CA LEU A 132 23.39 29.79 -12.99
C LEU A 132 24.26 29.99 -11.74
N SER A 133 24.13 29.13 -10.74
CA SER A 133 24.94 29.18 -9.51
C SER A 133 26.36 28.62 -9.67
N GLY A 134 26.73 28.16 -10.88
CA GLY A 134 28.03 27.53 -11.12
C GLY A 134 28.18 26.16 -10.45
N THR A 135 27.06 25.59 -10.00
CA THR A 135 27.01 24.25 -9.40
C THR A 135 26.87 23.25 -10.54
N THR A 136 27.89 22.41 -10.75
CA THR A 136 27.91 21.49 -11.89
C THR A 136 27.12 20.24 -11.52
N GLY A 137 25.84 20.21 -11.87
CA GLY A 137 24.99 19.06 -11.60
C GLY A 137 23.90 19.36 -10.61
N GLN A 138 23.11 18.34 -10.35
CA GLN A 138 21.83 18.40 -9.66
C GLN A 138 22.00 18.60 -8.12
N ASP A 139 23.17 19.03 -7.65
CA ASP A 139 23.60 19.12 -6.24
C ASP A 139 22.63 19.86 -5.30
N SER A 140 21.84 20.82 -5.80
CA SER A 140 20.85 21.52 -4.97
C SER A 140 19.68 20.64 -4.51
N ALA A 141 19.47 19.49 -5.15
CA ALA A 141 18.36 18.59 -4.89
C ALA A 141 18.78 17.11 -4.80
N GLU A 142 20.07 16.83 -4.55
CA GLU A 142 20.59 15.46 -4.50
C GLU A 142 19.92 14.64 -3.39
N PRO A 143 19.22 13.54 -3.71
CA PRO A 143 18.54 12.74 -2.71
C PRO A 143 19.56 11.98 -1.87
N ASP A 144 19.25 11.83 -0.58
CA ASP A 144 19.92 10.87 0.29
C ASP A 144 19.37 9.45 0.04
N PHE A 145 18.08 9.37 -0.28
CA PHE A 145 17.41 8.10 -0.50
C PHE A 145 16.48 8.12 -1.70
N THR A 146 16.34 6.98 -2.35
CA THR A 146 15.27 6.71 -3.33
C THR A 146 14.37 5.60 -2.80
N LEU A 147 13.05 5.84 -2.83
CA LEU A 147 12.03 4.87 -2.51
C LEU A 147 11.37 4.37 -3.81
N THR A 148 11.39 3.06 -4.03
CA THR A 148 10.72 2.40 -5.14
C THR A 148 9.70 1.40 -4.64
N GLY A 149 8.71 1.05 -5.47
CA GLY A 149 7.70 0.08 -5.08
C GLY A 149 7.22 -0.80 -6.23
N LYS A 150 6.74 -2.00 -5.88
CA LYS A 150 6.06 -2.89 -6.81
C LYS A 150 4.90 -3.60 -6.13
N ILE A 151 3.76 -3.59 -6.80
CA ILE A 151 2.59 -4.37 -6.43
C ILE A 151 2.49 -5.52 -7.42
N THR A 152 2.49 -6.75 -6.92
CA THR A 152 2.34 -7.95 -7.75
C THR A 152 1.12 -8.75 -7.34
N GLN A 153 0.56 -9.48 -8.30
CA GLN A 153 -0.56 -10.37 -8.06
C GLN A 153 -0.21 -11.82 -8.41
N LEU A 154 -0.56 -12.75 -7.52
CA LEU A 154 -0.46 -14.19 -7.76
C LEU A 154 -1.86 -14.81 -7.69
N LYS A 155 -2.32 -15.37 -8.81
CA LYS A 155 -3.58 -16.14 -8.88
C LYS A 155 -3.27 -17.62 -8.78
N ARG A 156 -3.94 -18.34 -7.88
CA ARG A 156 -3.89 -19.80 -7.79
C ARG A 156 -5.30 -20.38 -7.83
N SER A 157 -5.45 -21.51 -8.49
CA SER A 157 -6.70 -22.27 -8.54
C SER A 157 -6.45 -23.72 -8.17
N ALA A 158 -7.25 -24.25 -7.25
CA ALA A 158 -7.26 -25.66 -6.86
C ALA A 158 -8.72 -26.14 -6.79
N GLY A 159 -9.13 -26.95 -7.77
CA GLY A 159 -10.55 -27.35 -7.93
C GLY A 159 -11.45 -26.11 -8.09
N ASN A 160 -12.46 -25.99 -7.22
CA ASN A 160 -13.40 -24.86 -7.20
C ASN A 160 -12.88 -23.64 -6.40
N VAL A 161 -11.73 -23.75 -5.74
CA VAL A 161 -11.16 -22.66 -4.95
C VAL A 161 -10.24 -21.82 -5.83
N ARG A 162 -10.54 -20.52 -5.89
CA ARG A 162 -9.65 -19.50 -6.47
C ARG A 162 -9.11 -18.63 -5.35
N GLN A 163 -7.80 -18.47 -5.31
CA GLN A 163 -7.13 -17.58 -4.36
C GLN A 163 -6.33 -16.55 -5.15
N THR A 164 -6.45 -15.29 -4.75
CA THR A 164 -5.63 -14.21 -5.28
C THR A 164 -4.85 -13.58 -4.15
N THR A 165 -3.53 -13.57 -4.28
CA THR A 165 -2.63 -12.90 -3.34
C THR A 165 -2.08 -11.64 -3.98
N TYR A 166 -2.15 -10.53 -3.25
CA TYR A 166 -1.50 -9.29 -3.63
C TYR A 166 -0.33 -9.07 -2.68
N THR A 167 0.81 -8.74 -3.25
CA THR A 167 2.04 -8.50 -2.49
C THR A 167 2.51 -7.09 -2.81
N PHE A 168 2.66 -6.28 -1.75
CA PHE A 168 3.27 -4.98 -1.87
C PHE A 168 4.71 -5.02 -1.38
N ARG A 169 5.60 -4.40 -2.15
CA ARG A 169 7.02 -4.33 -1.83
C ARG A 169 7.50 -2.90 -1.99
N LEU A 170 8.18 -2.42 -0.97
CA LEU A 170 8.91 -1.17 -0.97
C LEU A 170 10.39 -1.47 -0.82
N THR A 171 11.21 -0.70 -1.52
CA THR A 171 12.66 -0.74 -1.41
C THR A 171 13.18 0.67 -1.23
N LEU A 172 13.84 0.91 -0.10
CA LEU A 172 14.61 2.12 0.16
C LEU A 172 16.06 1.88 -0.24
N THR A 173 16.62 2.74 -1.06
CA THR A 173 18.00 2.67 -1.54
C THR A 173 18.74 3.95 -1.17
N ASN A 174 19.94 3.84 -0.61
CA ASN A 174 20.84 4.96 -0.41
C ASN A 174 21.45 5.37 -1.75
N ALA A 175 21.45 6.67 -2.05
CA ALA A 175 21.92 7.21 -3.33
C ALA A 175 23.44 7.36 -3.38
#